data_AF-A0A970HY93-F1
#
_entry.id   AF-A0A970HY93-F1
#
_cell.length_a   1.000
_cell.length_b   1.000
_cell.length_c   1.000
_cell.angle_alpha   90.00
_cell.angle_beta   90.00
_cell.angle_gamma   90.00
#
_symmetry.space_group_name_H-M   'P 1'
#
loop_
_entity.id
_entity.type
_entity.pdbx_description
1 polymer ?
#
loop_
_entity_poly.entity_id
_entity_poly.type
_entity_poly.pdbx_seq_one_letter_code
_entity_poly.pdbx_strand_id
1 'polypeptide(L)'
;GGLTYMWWDRWYNVYKAFDGSGSPLLYYVHVALPPRVSEGGRRITYVDLELDVVMEADGTVRVVDEDEFRAARDLYGYSDELVARAQATAEAVRRLLLAARAPWEEFEQEAR
;
A
#
# COMPACT_ATOMS: atom_id res chain seq x y z
N GLY A 1 -1.95 12.92 -12.02
CA GLY A 1 -3.18 12.16 -11.66
C GLY A 1 -2.76 10.82 -11.09
N GLY A 2 -3.68 9.95 -10.65
CA GLY A 2 -3.30 8.65 -10.11
C GLY A 2 -4.37 7.57 -10.20
N LEU A 3 -3.95 6.32 -10.07
CA LEU A 3 -4.82 5.15 -9.99
C LEU A 3 -4.63 4.47 -8.64
N THR A 4 -5.74 4.11 -8.00
CA THR A 4 -5.72 3.30 -6.78
C THR A 4 -6.20 1.89 -7.09
N TYR A 5 -5.40 0.91 -6.69
CA TYR A 5 -5.71 -0.51 -6.77
C TYR A 5 -5.97 -1.04 -5.37
N MET A 6 -7.02 -1.82 -5.23
CA MET A 6 -7.46 -2.41 -3.96
C MET A 6 -7.89 -3.85 -4.23
N TRP A 7 -7.65 -4.73 -3.27
CA TRP A 7 -8.05 -6.13 -3.32
C TRP A 7 -8.81 -6.48 -2.05
N TRP A 8 -9.78 -7.40 -2.16
CA TRP A 8 -10.67 -7.75 -1.04
C TRP A 8 -9.99 -8.55 0.07
N ASP A 9 -8.82 -9.11 -0.20
CA ASP A 9 -8.09 -10.03 0.67
C ASP A 9 -6.66 -9.55 1.00
N ARG A 10 -6.20 -8.44 0.42
CA ARG A 10 -4.87 -7.90 0.68
C ARG A 10 -4.88 -6.88 1.80
N TRP A 11 -3.75 -6.84 2.50
CA TRP A 11 -3.48 -5.92 3.60
C TRP A 11 -2.75 -4.66 3.14
N TYR A 12 -2.95 -4.28 1.88
CA TYR A 12 -2.41 -3.04 1.34
C TYR A 12 -3.23 -2.54 0.16
N ASN A 13 -3.13 -1.24 -0.10
CA ASN A 13 -3.65 -0.58 -1.29
C ASN A 13 -2.49 0.06 -2.04
N VAL A 14 -2.58 0.12 -3.37
CA VAL A 14 -1.53 0.71 -4.20
C VAL A 14 -2.05 1.98 -4.85
N TYR A 15 -1.38 3.10 -4.62
CA TYR A 15 -1.56 4.34 -5.37
C TYR A 15 -0.40 4.53 -6.35
N LYS A 16 -0.74 4.54 -7.65
CA LYS A 16 0.19 4.82 -8.75
C LYS A 16 0.02 6.28 -9.18
N ALA A 17 1.04 7.09 -8.96
CA ALA A 17 1.05 8.48 -9.40
C ALA A 17 1.65 8.62 -10.81
N PHE A 18 1.11 9.55 -11.59
CA PHE A 18 1.59 9.89 -12.93
C PHE A 18 1.90 11.39 -13.05
N ASP A 19 2.90 11.72 -13.86
CA ASP A 19 3.23 13.09 -14.24
C ASP A 19 2.23 13.69 -15.24
N GLY A 20 2.48 14.92 -15.69
CA GLY A 20 1.65 15.62 -16.66
C GLY A 20 1.64 15.01 -18.07
N SER A 21 2.59 14.13 -18.39
CA SER A 21 2.65 13.37 -19.64
C SER A 21 1.92 12.02 -19.57
N GLY A 22 1.50 11.61 -18.36
CA GLY A 22 0.96 10.28 -18.10
C GLY A 22 2.04 9.23 -17.81
N SER A 23 3.30 9.62 -17.68
CA SER A 23 4.38 8.73 -17.28
C SER A 23 4.31 8.48 -15.78
N PRO A 24 4.51 7.23 -15.30
CA PRO A 24 4.49 6.95 -13.89
C PRO A 24 5.62 7.67 -13.14
N LEU A 25 5.30 8.23 -11.98
CA LEU A 25 6.26 8.91 -11.11
C LEU A 25 6.65 8.05 -9.90
N LEU A 26 5.68 7.33 -9.33
CA LEU A 26 5.79 6.84 -7.96
C LEU A 26 4.71 5.80 -7.65
N TYR A 27 5.08 4.81 -6.87
CA TYR A 27 4.13 3.97 -6.13
C TYR A 27 4.15 4.32 -4.66
N TYR A 28 2.96 4.54 -4.10
CA TYR A 28 2.70 4.44 -2.67
C TYR A 28 1.91 3.17 -2.42
N VAL A 29 2.44 2.30 -1.56
CA VAL A 29 1.74 1.11 -1.11
C VAL A 29 1.41 1.28 0.36
N HIS A 30 0.15 1.60 0.61
CA HIS A 30 -0.37 1.82 1.96
C HIS A 30 -0.69 0.48 2.60
N VAL A 31 -0.06 0.15 3.73
CA VAL A 31 -0.47 -1.01 4.52
C VAL A 31 -1.79 -0.67 5.19
N ALA A 32 -2.81 -1.47 4.90
CA ALA A 32 -4.18 -1.19 5.27
C ALA A 32 -4.93 -2.48 5.60
N LEU A 33 -6.02 -2.39 6.36
CA LEU A 33 -6.94 -3.51 6.48
C LEU A 33 -7.66 -3.74 5.15
N PRO A 34 -8.03 -5.02 4.84
CA PRO A 34 -8.82 -5.31 3.65
C PRO A 34 -10.10 -4.45 3.58
N PRO A 35 -10.40 -3.88 2.41
CA PRO A 35 -11.54 -2.99 2.24
C PRO A 35 -12.86 -3.71 2.47
N ARG A 36 -13.85 -2.94 2.93
CA ARG A 36 -15.24 -3.36 3.10
C ARG A 36 -16.14 -2.57 2.18
N VAL A 37 -17.19 -3.21 1.69
CA VAL A 37 -18.23 -2.58 0.88
C VAL A 37 -19.46 -2.34 1.74
N SER A 38 -20.08 -1.18 1.63
CA SER A 38 -21.33 -0.89 2.29
C SER A 38 -22.46 -1.79 1.79
N GLU A 39 -23.49 -1.94 2.62
CA GLU A 39 -24.76 -2.49 2.16
C GLU A 39 -25.25 -1.70 0.93
N GLY A 40 -25.59 -2.40 -0.15
CA GLY A 40 -25.97 -1.81 -1.43
C GLY A 40 -24.83 -1.45 -2.41
N GLY A 41 -23.56 -1.71 -2.07
CA GLY A 41 -22.47 -1.70 -3.07
C GLY A 41 -21.93 -0.32 -3.49
N ARG A 42 -22.37 0.76 -2.85
CA ARG A 42 -22.08 2.14 -3.31
C ARG A 42 -20.86 2.80 -2.66
N ARG A 43 -20.34 2.22 -1.58
CA ARG A 43 -19.20 2.79 -0.83
C ARG A 43 -18.18 1.70 -0.49
N ILE A 44 -16.92 1.98 -0.75
CA ILE A 44 -15.77 1.20 -0.27
C ILE A 44 -15.14 1.97 0.89
N THR A 45 -14.81 1.27 1.98
CA THR A 45 -14.08 1.81 3.13
C THR A 45 -12.95 0.89 3.51
N TYR A 46 -11.81 1.44 3.90
CA TYR A 46 -10.69 0.70 4.47
C TYR A 46 -10.13 1.47 5.66
N VAL A 47 -9.26 0.81 6.41
CA VAL A 47 -8.52 1.42 7.53
C VAL A 47 -7.06 1.42 7.13
N ASP A 48 -6.47 2.60 7.02
CA ASP A 48 -5.04 2.77 6.86
C ASP A 48 -4.33 2.48 8.18
N LEU A 49 -3.15 1.86 8.12
CA LEU A 49 -2.33 1.56 9.30
C LEU A 49 -1.13 2.50 9.44
N GLU A 50 -1.04 3.57 8.65
CA GLU A 50 0.02 4.59 8.71
C GLU A 50 1.42 4.01 8.51
N LEU A 51 1.53 2.93 7.73
CA LEU A 51 2.81 2.30 7.37
C LEU A 51 2.84 2.07 5.87
N ASP A 52 3.87 2.61 5.21
CA ASP A 52 3.89 2.71 3.76
C ASP A 52 5.15 2.10 3.16
N VAL A 53 5.04 1.62 1.92
CA VAL A 53 6.18 1.26 1.08
C VAL A 53 6.14 2.09 -0.19
N VAL A 54 7.23 2.79 -0.47
CA VAL A 54 7.36 3.68 -1.62
C VAL A 54 8.35 3.10 -2.62
N MET A 55 8.01 3.17 -3.90
CA MET A 55 8.96 2.95 -5.00
C MET A 55 9.00 4.18 -5.91
N GLU A 56 10.17 4.80 -5.99
CA GLU A 56 10.42 5.97 -6.83
C GLU A 56 10.68 5.59 -8.30
N ALA A 57 10.69 6.61 -9.17
CA ALA A 57 10.88 6.42 -10.61
C ALA A 57 12.20 5.73 -10.98
N ASP A 58 13.24 5.89 -10.15
CA ASP A 58 14.55 5.25 -10.33
C ASP A 58 14.61 3.80 -9.81
N GLY A 59 13.50 3.27 -9.28
CA GLY A 59 13.42 1.94 -8.69
C GLY A 59 13.85 1.86 -7.22
N THR A 60 14.18 2.99 -6.58
CA THR A 60 14.47 3.02 -5.15
C THR A 60 13.24 2.63 -4.34
N VAL A 61 13.35 1.60 -3.50
CA VAL A 61 12.27 1.11 -2.62
C VAL A 61 12.58 1.37 -1.16
N ARG A 62 11.65 2.02 -0.43
CA ARG A 62 11.79 2.34 1.00
C ARG A 62 10.50 2.03 1.74
N VAL A 63 10.62 1.52 2.97
CA VAL A 63 9.54 1.62 3.95
C VAL A 63 9.59 3.04 4.50
N VAL A 64 8.43 3.69 4.61
CA VAL A 64 8.29 5.05 5.14
C VAL A 64 7.18 5.08 6.19
N ASP A 65 7.10 6.20 6.90
CA ASP A 65 6.09 6.50 7.93
C ASP A 65 6.13 5.55 9.15
N GLU A 66 7.31 4.99 9.44
CA GLU A 66 7.49 4.08 10.57
C GLU A 66 7.25 4.77 11.93
N ASP A 67 7.48 6.08 12.04
CA ASP A 67 7.18 6.88 13.23
C ASP A 67 5.70 7.18 13.38
N GLU A 68 5.00 7.50 12.30
CA GLU A 68 3.55 7.63 12.27
C GLU A 68 2.88 6.32 12.66
N PHE A 69 3.33 5.18 12.12
CA PHE A 69 2.86 3.87 12.51
C PHE A 69 3.03 3.58 14.01
N ARG A 70 4.20 3.94 14.59
CA ARG A 70 4.46 3.79 16.03
C ARG A 70 3.54 4.70 16.85
N ALA A 71 3.34 5.93 16.42
CA ALA A 71 2.43 6.86 17.08
C ALA A 71 0.97 6.38 17.01
N ALA A 72 0.54 5.85 15.87
CA ALA A 72 -0.78 5.27 15.66
C ALA A 72 -1.00 4.03 16.52
N ARG A 73 0.01 3.15 16.64
CA ARG A 73 -0.01 2.02 17.57
C ARG A 73 -0.31 2.49 19.00
N ASP A 74 0.42 3.50 19.48
CA ASP A 74 0.29 3.99 20.85
C ASP A 74 -1.04 4.73 21.07
N LEU A 75 -1.50 5.52 20.09
CA LEU A 75 -2.72 6.30 20.16
C LEU A 75 -4.00 5.45 20.06
N TYR A 76 -4.00 4.47 19.16
CA TYR A 76 -5.19 3.66 18.85
C TYR A 76 -5.15 2.25 19.46
N GLY A 77 -4.06 1.88 20.12
CA GLY A 77 -3.93 0.60 20.82
C GLY A 77 -3.84 -0.59 19.88
N TYR A 78 -3.01 -0.51 18.83
CA TYR A 78 -2.79 -1.64 17.93
C TYR A 78 -2.24 -2.84 18.70
N SER A 79 -2.85 -4.01 18.51
CA SER A 79 -2.37 -5.25 19.12
C SER A 79 -1.02 -5.66 18.54
N ASP A 80 -0.23 -6.42 19.30
CA ASP A 80 1.05 -6.94 18.79
C ASP A 80 0.87 -7.81 17.54
N GLU A 81 -0.25 -8.53 17.44
CA GLU A 81 -0.60 -9.30 16.25
C GLU A 81 -0.84 -8.39 15.03
N LEU A 82 -1.60 -7.30 15.21
CA LEU A 82 -1.85 -6.32 14.15
C LEU A 82 -0.54 -5.69 13.69
N VAL A 83 0.33 -5.31 14.65
CA VAL A 83 1.64 -4.72 14.36
C VAL A 83 2.51 -5.69 13.58
N ALA A 84 2.62 -6.94 14.04
CA ALA A 84 3.39 -7.96 13.36
C ALA A 84 2.88 -8.22 11.93
N ARG A 85 1.56 -8.23 11.74
CA ARG A 85 0.94 -8.40 10.42
C ARG A 85 1.21 -7.22 9.49
N ALA A 86 1.14 -6.00 9.99
CA ALA A 86 1.42 -4.79 9.21
C ALA A 86 2.89 -4.76 8.76
N GLN A 87 3.83 -5.00 9.67
CA GLN A 87 5.26 -5.05 9.36
C GLN A 87 5.61 -6.18 8.38
N ALA A 88 5.03 -7.36 8.56
CA ALA A 88 5.20 -8.48 7.63
C ALA A 88 4.65 -8.14 6.24
N THR A 89 3.53 -7.41 6.16
CA THR A 89 2.96 -6.94 4.90
C THR A 89 3.88 -5.93 4.21
N ALA A 90 4.36 -4.90 4.93
CA ALA A 90 5.29 -3.91 4.38
C ALA A 90 6.55 -4.56 3.82
N GLU A 91 7.16 -5.48 4.57
CA GLU A 91 8.39 -6.14 4.15
C GLU A 91 8.15 -7.15 3.01
N ALA A 92 6.97 -7.78 2.92
CA ALA A 92 6.59 -8.58 1.75
C ALA A 92 6.39 -7.73 0.49
N VAL A 93 5.70 -6.59 0.61
CA VAL A 93 5.52 -5.62 -0.48
C VAL A 93 6.88 -5.08 -0.94
N ARG A 94 7.75 -4.70 -0.01
CA ARG A 94 9.10 -4.22 -0.31
C ARG A 94 9.90 -5.25 -1.12
N ARG A 95 9.85 -6.53 -0.74
CA ARG A 95 10.49 -7.60 -1.53
C ARG A 95 9.89 -7.76 -2.92
N LEU A 96 8.57 -7.65 -3.04
CA LEU A 96 7.88 -7.71 -4.33
C LEU A 96 8.36 -6.58 -5.25
N LEU A 97 8.32 -5.34 -4.76
CA LEU A 97 8.78 -4.15 -5.51
C LEU A 97 10.26 -4.25 -5.93
N LEU A 98 11.13 -4.79 -5.07
CA LEU A 98 12.54 -5.01 -5.38
C LEU A 98 12.78 -6.12 -6.41
N ALA A 99 11.87 -7.10 -6.51
CA ALA A 99 11.96 -8.19 -7.46
C ALA A 99 11.35 -7.85 -8.84
N ALA A 100 10.52 -6.81 -8.90
CA ALA A 100 9.87 -6.35 -10.12
C ALA A 100 10.90 -6.04 -11.21
N ARG A 101 10.77 -6.68 -12.38
CA ARG A 101 11.70 -6.55 -13.53
C ARG A 101 11.72 -5.16 -14.15
N ALA A 102 10.63 -4.44 -14.01
CA ALA A 102 10.52 -3.02 -14.20
C ALA A 102 9.67 -2.53 -13.05
N PRO A 103 9.89 -1.29 -12.57
CA PRO A 103 8.79 -0.64 -11.89
C PRO A 103 7.57 -0.74 -12.83
N TRP A 104 6.39 -0.89 -12.26
CA TRP A 104 5.11 -0.76 -12.96
C TRP A 104 4.36 -1.97 -13.54
N GLU A 105 4.94 -3.16 -13.70
CA GLU A 105 4.24 -4.29 -14.38
C GLU A 105 3.47 -5.26 -13.44
N GLU A 106 3.92 -5.47 -12.20
CA GLU A 106 3.39 -6.55 -11.35
C GLU A 106 1.94 -6.33 -10.87
N PHE A 107 1.58 -5.10 -10.47
CA PHE A 107 0.23 -4.84 -9.93
C PHE A 107 -0.87 -4.84 -11.00
N GLU A 108 -0.53 -4.62 -12.27
CA GLU A 108 -1.51 -4.54 -13.36
C GLU A 108 -1.93 -5.91 -13.89
N GLN A 109 -1.10 -6.94 -13.71
CA GLN A 109 -1.41 -8.31 -14.14
C GLN A 109 -2.32 -9.05 -13.15
N GLU A 110 -2.26 -8.71 -11.86
CA GLU A 110 -3.03 -9.38 -10.80
C GLU A 110 -4.37 -8.68 -10.47
N ALA A 111 -4.63 -7.50 -11.05
CA ALA A 111 -5.89 -6.76 -10.87
C ALA A 111 -6.96 -7.12 -11.93
N ARG A 112 -6.70 -8.09 -12.80
CA ARG A 112 -7.64 -8.65 -13.78
C ARG A 112 -8.22 -9.96 -13.27
#